data_AF-A0A7C3JUE1-F1
#
_entry.id   AF-A0A7C3JUE1-F1
#
_cell.length_a   1.000
_cell.length_b   1.000
_cell.length_c   1.000
_cell.angle_alpha   90.00
_cell.angle_beta   90.00
_cell.angle_gamma   90.00
#
_symmetry.space_group_name_H-M   'P 1'
#
loop_
_entity.id
_entity.type
_entity.pdbx_description
1 polymer ?
#
loop_
_entity_poly.entity_id
_entity_poly.type
_entity_poly.pdbx_seq_one_letter_code
_entity_poly.pdbx_strand_id
1 'polypeptide(L)'
;MKTFVAVFLLLFIAGLSKPLSLHGNEFKEREAKIAQYKKWLDTLGPQGSKYWIRLDAGRRPHRLYVGEGFHRADFKSQERFVDTFSNYLAGHPEKFMLIDLYDASTNKPVGEYGFGGFKLYAKPVRTAEAPQK
;
A
#
# COMPACT_ATOMS: atom_id res chain seq x y z
N MET A 1 -21.37 -15.97 58.00
CA MET A 1 -20.34 -15.91 56.94
C MET A 1 -20.90 -16.35 55.58
N LYS A 2 -22.05 -15.81 55.13
CA LYS A 2 -22.69 -16.22 53.87
C LYS A 2 -23.08 -15.04 52.97
N THR A 3 -23.21 -13.84 53.53
CA THR A 3 -23.56 -12.61 52.79
C THR A 3 -22.35 -11.92 52.14
N PHE A 4 -21.13 -12.12 52.66
CA PHE A 4 -19.92 -11.54 52.09
C PHE A 4 -19.41 -12.24 50.82
N VAL A 5 -19.75 -13.52 50.64
CA VAL A 5 -19.32 -14.31 49.46
C VAL A 5 -20.12 -13.92 48.21
N ALA A 6 -21.37 -13.47 48.37
CA ALA A 6 -22.23 -13.08 47.25
C ALA A 6 -21.80 -11.77 46.57
N VAL A 7 -21.20 -10.83 47.32
CA VAL A 7 -20.75 -9.54 46.79
C VAL A 7 -19.50 -9.69 45.92
N PHE A 8 -18.59 -10.61 46.28
CA PHE A 8 -17.40 -10.89 45.48
C PHE A 8 -17.72 -11.64 44.17
N LEU A 9 -18.76 -12.48 44.17
CA LEU A 9 -19.17 -13.22 42.97
C LEU A 9 -19.85 -12.32 41.93
N LEU A 10 -20.57 -11.27 42.36
CA LEU A 10 -21.23 -10.29 41.48
C LEU A 10 -20.24 -9.34 40.78
N LEU A 11 -19.11 -9.02 41.41
CA LEU A 11 -18.07 -8.18 40.80
C LEU A 11 -17.21 -8.91 39.76
N PHE A 12 -17.19 -10.24 39.78
CA PHE A 12 -16.42 -11.04 38.81
C PHE A 12 -17.10 -11.16 37.44
N ILE A 13 -18.43 -11.03 37.38
CA ILE A 13 -19.20 -11.14 36.13
C ILE A 13 -19.13 -9.84 35.30
N ALA A 14 -18.93 -8.69 35.95
CA ALA A 14 -18.83 -7.39 35.26
C ALA A 14 -17.49 -7.16 34.53
N GLY A 15 -16.48 -8.00 34.76
CA GLY A 15 -15.15 -7.86 34.15
C GLY A 15 -14.96 -8.54 32.78
N LEU A 16 -15.95 -9.30 32.29
CA LEU A 16 -15.81 -10.12 31.07
C LEU A 16 -16.44 -9.54 29.81
N SER A 17 -16.99 -8.33 29.85
CA SER A 17 -17.42 -7.64 28.63
C SER A 17 -16.29 -6.78 28.09
N LYS A 18 -15.27 -7.42 27.49
CA LYS A 18 -14.41 -6.72 26.52
C LYS A 18 -15.32 -6.29 25.36
N PRO A 19 -15.36 -5.00 24.98
CA PRO A 19 -16.26 -4.56 23.92
C PRO A 19 -15.87 -5.25 22.61
N LEU A 20 -16.84 -5.95 22.03
CA LEU A 20 -16.78 -6.59 20.72
C LEU A 20 -16.83 -5.55 19.57
N SER A 21 -16.15 -4.41 19.73
CA SER A 21 -16.26 -3.23 18.85
C SER A 21 -14.93 -2.75 18.25
N LEU A 22 -13.83 -3.48 18.44
CA LEU A 22 -12.52 -3.13 17.85
C LEU A 22 -12.55 -3.15 16.30
N HIS A 23 -13.24 -4.13 15.70
CA HIS A 23 -13.22 -4.34 14.25
C HIS A 23 -13.99 -3.26 13.45
N GLY A 24 -15.02 -2.64 14.04
CA GLY A 24 -15.85 -1.65 13.35
C GLY A 24 -15.17 -0.28 13.18
N ASN A 25 -14.36 0.13 14.15
CA ASN A 25 -13.56 1.35 14.06
C ASN A 25 -12.35 1.14 13.13
N GLU A 26 -11.66 0.01 13.23
CA GLU A 26 -10.54 -0.34 12.35
C GLU A 26 -10.94 -0.37 10.87
N PHE A 27 -12.14 -0.89 10.55
CA PHE A 27 -12.65 -0.88 9.18
C PHE A 27 -12.88 0.54 8.65
N LYS A 28 -13.51 1.42 9.44
CA LYS A 28 -13.74 2.82 9.06
C LYS A 28 -12.43 3.59 8.90
N GLU A 29 -11.46 3.37 9.78
CA GLU A 29 -10.13 3.96 9.66
C GLU A 29 -9.40 3.47 8.40
N ARG A 30 -9.53 2.18 8.08
CA ARG A 30 -9.02 1.60 6.83
C ARG A 30 -9.66 2.26 5.62
N GLU A 31 -10.98 2.36 5.57
CA GLU A 31 -11.68 3.01 4.47
C GLU A 31 -11.26 4.47 4.30
N ALA A 32 -11.14 5.22 5.40
CA ALA A 32 -10.69 6.60 5.38
C ALA A 32 -9.27 6.74 4.80
N LYS A 33 -8.33 5.88 5.23
CA LYS A 33 -6.95 5.87 4.71
C LYS A 33 -6.91 5.51 3.22
N ILE A 34 -7.66 4.49 2.79
CA ILE A 34 -7.74 4.12 1.37
C ILE A 34 -8.35 5.24 0.52
N ALA A 35 -9.40 5.90 1.01
CA ALA A 35 -9.99 7.06 0.33
C ALA A 35 -9.00 8.23 0.21
N GLN A 36 -8.20 8.47 1.24
CA GLN A 36 -7.14 9.47 1.21
C GLN A 36 -6.06 9.12 0.17
N TYR A 37 -5.63 7.86 0.09
CA TYR A 37 -4.68 7.41 -0.92
C TYR A 37 -5.23 7.62 -2.33
N LYS A 38 -6.49 7.24 -2.57
CA LYS A 38 -7.13 7.45 -3.87
C LYS A 38 -7.10 8.93 -4.27
N LYS A 39 -7.57 9.81 -3.37
CA LYS A 39 -7.56 11.26 -3.62
C LYS A 39 -6.15 11.79 -3.86
N TRP A 40 -5.17 11.30 -3.11
CA TRP A 40 -3.77 11.70 -3.29
C TRP A 40 -3.22 11.23 -4.64
N LEU A 41 -3.50 9.98 -5.04
CA LEU A 41 -3.12 9.44 -6.34
C LEU A 41 -3.73 10.25 -7.50
N ASP A 42 -4.96 10.75 -7.32
CA ASP A 42 -5.64 11.63 -8.29
C ASP A 42 -4.95 13.01 -8.40
N THR A 43 -4.17 13.43 -7.40
CA THR A 43 -3.46 14.74 -7.36
C THR A 43 -2.02 14.68 -7.85
N LEU A 44 -1.49 13.50 -8.20
CA LEU A 44 -0.10 13.35 -8.57
C LEU A 44 0.22 13.87 -9.97
N GLY A 45 0.85 15.04 -10.00
CA GLY A 45 1.50 15.60 -11.18
C GLY A 45 1.68 17.12 -11.10
N PRO A 46 2.81 17.69 -11.51
CA PRO A 46 2.90 19.14 -11.77
C PRO A 46 2.11 19.46 -13.03
N GLN A 47 1.04 20.25 -12.92
CA GLN A 47 0.28 20.86 -14.03
C GLN A 47 0.39 20.12 -15.39
N GLY A 48 0.10 18.81 -15.43
CA GLY A 48 0.15 17.99 -16.66
C GLY A 48 1.16 16.83 -16.74
N SER A 49 2.17 16.70 -15.87
CA SER A 49 3.11 15.55 -15.92
C SER A 49 2.72 14.41 -14.97
N LYS A 50 2.47 13.22 -15.52
CA LYS A 50 1.93 12.06 -14.79
C LYS A 50 3.03 11.31 -14.03
N TYR A 51 2.79 10.94 -12.77
CA TYR A 51 3.65 10.02 -12.01
C TYR A 51 3.53 8.58 -12.52
N TRP A 52 2.34 8.17 -12.96
CA TRP A 52 2.08 6.83 -13.48
C TRP A 52 1.17 6.89 -14.70
N ILE A 53 1.29 5.88 -15.56
CA ILE A 53 0.63 5.82 -16.86
C ILE A 53 -0.33 4.64 -16.93
N ARG A 54 0.10 3.48 -16.43
CA ARG A 54 -0.66 2.23 -16.53
C ARG A 54 -0.27 1.25 -15.42
N LEU A 55 -1.18 0.35 -15.07
CA LEU A 55 -0.93 -0.79 -14.22
C LEU A 55 -1.29 -2.07 -14.98
N ASP A 56 -0.35 -3.01 -15.07
CA ASP A 56 -0.62 -4.37 -15.52
C ASP A 56 -0.73 -5.29 -14.31
N ALA A 57 -1.97 -5.56 -13.90
CA ALA A 57 -2.29 -6.39 -12.75
C ALA A 57 -2.55 -7.88 -13.08
N GLY A 58 -2.43 -8.26 -14.36
CA GLY A 58 -2.78 -9.62 -14.83
C GLY A 58 -1.86 -10.73 -14.30
N ARG A 59 -0.64 -10.39 -13.85
CA ARG A 59 0.30 -11.31 -13.18
C ARG A 59 0.93 -10.61 -11.99
N ARG A 60 1.49 -11.40 -11.06
CA ARG A 60 2.28 -10.91 -9.92
C ARG A 60 3.77 -11.20 -10.13
N PRO A 61 4.69 -10.30 -9.74
CA PRO A 61 4.46 -8.94 -9.25
C PRO A 61 3.71 -8.07 -10.27
N HIS A 62 2.89 -7.13 -9.80
CA HIS A 62 2.18 -6.23 -10.71
C HIS A 62 3.17 -5.28 -11.37
N ARG A 63 2.95 -4.91 -12.63
CA ARG A 63 3.82 -3.94 -13.32
C ARG A 63 3.21 -2.56 -13.30
N LEU A 64 3.85 -1.64 -12.59
CA LEU A 64 3.47 -0.23 -12.56
C LEU A 64 4.33 0.55 -13.55
N TYR A 65 3.69 1.10 -14.57
CA TYR A 65 4.32 1.92 -15.58
C TYR A 65 4.37 3.37 -15.10
N VAL A 66 5.56 3.84 -14.77
CA VAL A 66 5.82 5.20 -14.28
C VAL A 66 6.07 6.16 -15.42
N GLY A 67 5.69 7.42 -15.21
CA GLY A 67 5.82 8.50 -16.18
C GLY A 67 6.89 9.51 -15.80
N GLU A 68 7.02 10.56 -16.60
CA GLU A 68 8.00 11.62 -16.42
C GLU A 68 7.93 12.28 -15.03
N GLY A 69 6.73 12.44 -14.45
CA GLY A 69 6.57 13.04 -13.13
C GLY A 69 7.27 12.24 -12.03
N PHE A 70 7.33 10.92 -12.16
CA PHE A 70 8.05 10.05 -11.24
C PHE A 70 9.56 10.26 -11.37
N HIS A 71 10.08 10.29 -12.60
CA HIS A 71 11.52 10.46 -12.84
C HIS A 71 12.06 11.83 -12.40
N ARG A 72 11.24 12.88 -12.48
CA ARG A 72 11.60 14.23 -12.03
C ARG A 72 11.49 14.44 -10.53
N ALA A 73 10.78 13.55 -9.83
CA ALA A 73 10.60 13.63 -8.39
C ALA A 73 11.90 13.25 -7.65
N ASP A 74 12.09 13.78 -6.44
CA ASP A 74 13.16 13.34 -5.56
C ASP A 74 12.90 11.89 -5.07
N PHE A 75 13.95 11.22 -4.61
CA PHE A 75 13.90 9.82 -4.19
C PHE A 75 12.84 9.54 -3.11
N LYS A 76 12.68 10.46 -2.14
CA LYS A 76 11.71 10.30 -1.05
C LYS A 76 10.27 10.40 -1.57
N SER A 77 10.03 11.30 -2.51
CA SER A 77 8.74 11.43 -3.19
C SER A 77 8.42 10.21 -4.05
N GLN A 78 9.41 9.64 -4.74
CA GLN A 78 9.28 8.40 -5.51
C GLN A 78 8.95 7.21 -4.61
N GLU A 79 9.70 7.02 -3.52
CA GLU A 79 9.46 5.95 -2.54
C GLU A 79 8.06 6.04 -1.95
N ARG A 80 7.69 7.23 -1.44
CA ARG A 80 6.36 7.47 -0.86
C ARG A 80 5.24 7.19 -1.85
N PHE A 81 5.46 7.50 -3.12
CA PHE A 81 4.51 7.17 -4.17
C PHE A 81 4.32 5.68 -4.33
N VAL A 82 5.41 4.91 -4.49
CA VAL A 82 5.30 3.48 -4.72
C VAL A 82 4.73 2.76 -3.49
N ASP A 83 5.13 3.18 -2.30
CA ASP A 83 4.56 2.70 -1.03
C ASP A 83 3.04 2.94 -0.96
N THR A 84 2.61 4.19 -1.18
CA THR A 84 1.19 4.54 -1.14
C THR A 84 0.39 3.79 -2.21
N PHE A 85 0.93 3.69 -3.43
CA PHE A 85 0.30 2.95 -4.52
C PHE A 85 0.18 1.46 -4.18
N SER A 86 1.22 0.90 -3.59
CA SER A 86 1.25 -0.49 -3.14
C SER A 86 0.18 -0.80 -2.10
N ASN A 87 0.01 0.07 -1.10
CA ASN A 87 -0.99 -0.11 -0.06
C ASN A 87 -2.40 0.06 -0.61
N TYR A 88 -2.58 0.98 -1.56
CA TYR A 88 -3.81 1.10 -2.33
C TYR A 88 -4.14 -0.19 -3.09
N LEU A 89 -3.19 -0.80 -3.80
CA LEU A 89 -3.40 -2.07 -4.50
C LEU A 89 -3.70 -3.25 -3.58
N ALA A 90 -3.09 -3.27 -2.38
CA ALA A 90 -3.42 -4.24 -1.35
C ALA A 90 -4.81 -4.04 -0.74
N GLY A 91 -5.43 -2.88 -0.98
CA GLY A 91 -6.69 -2.47 -0.37
C GLY A 91 -6.59 -2.34 1.15
N HIS A 92 -5.39 -2.22 1.71
CA HIS A 92 -5.16 -2.19 3.16
C HIS A 92 -3.98 -1.26 3.48
N PRO A 93 -4.13 -0.33 4.43
CA PRO A 93 -3.12 0.71 4.69
C PRO A 93 -1.81 0.19 5.29
N GLU A 94 -1.81 -1.03 5.82
CA GLU A 94 -0.64 -1.67 6.45
C GLU A 94 -0.14 -2.91 5.70
N LYS A 95 -0.72 -3.20 4.54
CA LYS A 95 -0.23 -4.29 3.67
C LYS A 95 0.22 -3.68 2.38
N PHE A 96 1.22 -4.31 1.77
CA PHE A 96 1.74 -3.90 0.49
C PHE A 96 1.55 -5.01 -0.54
N MET A 97 1.49 -4.61 -1.80
CA MET A 97 1.60 -5.46 -2.96
C MET A 97 3.02 -5.39 -3.54
N LEU A 98 3.53 -6.52 -4.03
CA LEU A 98 4.79 -6.52 -4.78
C LEU A 98 4.57 -5.86 -6.15
N ILE A 99 5.40 -4.86 -6.45
CA ILE A 99 5.31 -4.07 -7.67
C ILE A 99 6.67 -4.03 -8.35
N ASP A 100 6.71 -4.38 -9.64
CA ASP A 100 7.81 -4.04 -10.52
C ASP A 100 7.53 -2.70 -11.19
N LEU A 101 8.52 -1.81 -11.21
CA LEU A 101 8.42 -0.49 -11.82
C LEU A 101 9.01 -0.53 -13.23
N TYR A 102 8.25 -0.03 -14.20
CA TYR A 102 8.65 0.08 -15.60
C TYR A 102 8.57 1.52 -16.08
N ASP A 103 9.55 1.97 -16.84
CA ASP A 103 9.45 3.24 -17.57
C ASP A 103 8.44 3.07 -18.72
N ALA A 104 7.41 3.93 -18.75
CA ALA A 104 6.33 3.83 -19.73
C ALA A 104 6.77 4.11 -21.17
N SER A 105 7.83 4.91 -21.38
CA SER A 105 8.31 5.29 -22.71
C SER A 105 9.20 4.22 -23.34
N THR A 106 9.98 3.52 -22.52
CA THR A 106 10.96 2.53 -22.98
C THR A 106 10.54 1.09 -22.70
N ASN A 107 9.50 0.87 -21.89
CA ASN A 107 9.06 -0.44 -21.41
C ASN A 107 10.18 -1.22 -20.72
N LYS A 108 11.15 -0.51 -20.11
CA LYS A 108 12.28 -1.12 -19.38
C LYS A 108 12.01 -1.11 -17.88
N PRO A 109 12.45 -2.14 -17.15
CA PRO A 109 12.36 -2.13 -15.69
C PRO A 109 13.30 -1.07 -15.11
N VAL A 110 12.78 -0.27 -14.19
CA VAL A 110 13.49 0.84 -13.54
C VAL A 110 13.56 0.70 -12.03
N GLY A 111 12.81 -0.23 -11.44
CA GLY A 111 12.86 -0.49 -10.01
C GLY A 111 11.88 -1.56 -9.57
N GLU A 112 11.79 -1.73 -8.27
CA GLU A 112 10.90 -2.69 -7.61
C GLU A 112 10.50 -2.17 -6.23
N TYR A 113 9.39 -2.69 -5.73
CA TYR A 113 8.92 -2.48 -4.38
C TYR A 113 8.38 -3.79 -3.81
N GLY A 114 8.87 -4.15 -2.63
CA GLY A 114 8.46 -5.37 -1.95
C GLY A 114 9.11 -5.54 -0.59
N PHE A 115 9.38 -6.78 -0.20
CA PHE A 115 9.93 -7.12 1.12
C PHE A 115 11.24 -6.38 1.45
N GLY A 116 12.07 -6.07 0.45
CA GLY A 116 13.32 -5.30 0.61
C GLY A 116 13.15 -3.78 0.61
N GLY A 117 11.90 -3.28 0.58
CA GLY A 117 11.58 -1.87 0.42
C GLY A 117 11.61 -1.40 -1.04
N PHE A 118 11.67 -0.08 -1.21
CA PHE A 118 11.76 0.59 -2.51
C PHE A 118 13.18 0.58 -3.05
N LYS A 119 13.34 0.20 -4.32
CA LYS A 119 14.64 0.20 -4.98
C LYS A 119 14.52 0.63 -6.43
N LEU A 120 15.45 1.48 -6.86
CA LEU A 120 15.64 1.85 -8.25
C LEU A 120 16.87 1.17 -8.84
N TYR A 121 16.81 0.86 -10.13
CA TYR A 121 17.89 0.22 -10.85
C TYR A 121 18.77 1.27 -11.54
N ALA A 122 20.06 1.27 -11.23
CA ALA A 122 21.05 2.11 -11.93
C ALA A 122 21.34 1.63 -13.36
N LYS A 123 21.07 0.35 -13.66
CA LYS A 123 21.22 -0.27 -14.98
C LYS A 123 19.95 -1.06 -15.30
N PRO A 124 19.49 -1.12 -16.56
CA PRO A 124 18.34 -1.94 -16.92
C PRO A 124 18.60 -3.39 -16.51
N VAL A 125 17.82 -3.91 -15.57
CA VAL A 125 17.91 -5.31 -15.13
C VAL A 125 17.15 -6.15 -16.15
N ARG A 126 17.69 -7.32 -16.53
CA ARG A 126 16.91 -8.31 -17.27
C ARG A 126 15.90 -8.92 -16.30
N THR A 127 14.64 -8.49 -16.35
CA THR A 127 13.55 -9.18 -15.67
C THR A 127 13.34 -10.56 -16.30
N ALA A 128 12.86 -11.53 -15.50
CA ALA A 128 12.78 -12.95 -15.88
C ALA A 128 11.85 -13.24 -17.08
N GLU A 129 11.06 -12.27 -17.53
CA GLU A 129 10.24 -12.37 -18.74
C GLU A 129 10.76 -11.37 -19.79
N ALA A 130 11.86 -11.70 -20.46
CA ALA A 130 12.07 -11.18 -21.81
C ALA A 130 11.04 -11.87 -22.72
N PRO A 131 10.34 -11.15 -23.62
CA PRO A 131 9.55 -11.81 -24.64
C PRO A 131 10.51 -12.64 -25.50
N GLN A 132 10.29 -13.96 -25.54
CA GLN A 132 10.87 -14.79 -26.58
C GLN A 132 10.39 -14.22 -27.92
N LYS A 133 11.35 -13.87 -28.77
CA LYS A 133 11.09 -13.44 -30.15
C LYS A 133 10.31 -14.49 -30.93
#